data_AF-A0A539E790-F1
#
_entry.id   AF-A0A539E790-F1
#
_cell.length_a   1.000
_cell.length_b   1.000
_cell.length_c   1.000
_cell.angle_alpha   90.00
_cell.angle_beta   90.00
_cell.angle_gamma   90.00
#
_symmetry.space_group_name_H-M   'P 1'
#
loop_
_entity.id
_entity.type
_entity.pdbx_description
1 polymer ?
#
loop_
_entity_poly.entity_id
_entity_poly.type
_entity_poly.pdbx_seq_one_letter_code
_entity_poly.pdbx_strand_id
1 'polypeptide(L)'
;MSRRRPSASISAARISAAVAALAVAALAVAGCGAPTTEAEGGSPAGTVAASAPAAAGVPEVLQFNAPLVGGGDFGSATFVDRPMAFWFWAPT
;
A
#
# COMPACT_ATOMS: atom_id res chain seq x y z
N MET A 1 -55.50 -3.57 -36.51
CA MET A 1 -54.49 -2.51 -36.73
C MET A 1 -53.56 -2.45 -35.53
N SER A 2 -52.26 -2.58 -35.80
CA SER A 2 -51.14 -2.67 -34.87
C SER A 2 -50.80 -1.34 -34.18
N ARG A 3 -50.45 -1.36 -32.88
CA ARG A 3 -49.44 -0.48 -32.30
C ARG A 3 -48.62 -1.25 -31.25
N ARG A 4 -47.47 -1.77 -31.66
CA ARG A 4 -46.41 -2.25 -30.75
C ARG A 4 -45.84 -1.03 -30.02
N ARG A 5 -45.83 -1.02 -28.69
CA ARG A 5 -45.04 -0.05 -27.90
C ARG A 5 -43.69 -0.72 -27.56
N PRO A 6 -42.54 -0.15 -27.97
CA PRO A 6 -41.24 -0.69 -27.58
C PRO A 6 -41.02 -0.51 -26.08
N SER A 7 -40.64 -1.62 -25.46
CA SER A 7 -40.29 -1.74 -24.04
C SER A 7 -39.14 -0.79 -23.69
N ALA A 8 -39.33 0.03 -22.66
CA ALA A 8 -38.31 0.92 -22.11
C ALA A 8 -37.27 0.10 -21.34
N SER A 9 -36.40 -0.61 -22.06
CA SER A 9 -35.19 -1.21 -21.52
C SER A 9 -34.08 -0.15 -21.42
N ILE A 10 -34.34 0.94 -20.68
CA ILE A 10 -33.31 1.92 -20.33
C ILE A 10 -32.46 1.30 -19.21
N SER A 11 -31.61 0.38 -19.64
CA SER A 11 -30.37 -0.14 -19.05
C SER A 11 -30.08 0.24 -17.59
N ALA A 12 -30.56 -0.59 -16.67
CA ALA A 12 -29.99 -0.72 -15.31
C ALA A 12 -28.46 -0.92 -15.35
N ALA A 13 -27.93 -1.47 -16.45
CA ALA A 13 -26.50 -1.62 -16.70
C ALA A 13 -25.70 -0.31 -16.70
N ARG A 14 -26.30 0.84 -17.08
CA ARG A 14 -25.57 2.12 -17.12
C ARG A 14 -25.41 2.76 -15.74
N ILE A 15 -26.33 2.49 -14.82
CA ILE A 15 -26.25 2.98 -13.44
C ILE A 15 -25.17 2.21 -12.68
N SER A 16 -25.06 0.90 -12.90
CA SER A 16 -24.02 0.06 -12.28
C SER A 16 -22.60 0.44 -12.70
N ALA A 17 -22.41 0.84 -13.96
CA ALA A 17 -21.10 1.28 -14.46
C ALA A 17 -20.64 2.61 -13.85
N ALA A 18 -21.57 3.56 -13.63
CA ALA A 18 -21.26 4.85 -13.04
C ALA A 18 -20.84 4.75 -11.56
N VAL A 19 -21.50 3.88 -10.79
CA VAL A 19 -21.15 3.64 -9.38
C VAL A 19 -19.79 2.96 -9.25
N ALA A 20 -19.48 2.00 -10.12
CA ALA A 20 -18.17 1.34 -10.13
C ALA A 20 -17.03 2.31 -10.47
N ALA A 21 -17.23 3.20 -11.44
CA ALA A 21 -16.23 4.20 -11.81
C ALA A 21 -15.95 5.20 -10.67
N LEU A 22 -16.98 5.60 -9.92
CA LEU A 22 -16.83 6.53 -8.79
C LEU A 22 -16.05 5.88 -7.62
N ALA A 23 -16.29 4.59 -7.34
CA ALA A 23 -15.57 3.87 -6.29
C ALA A 23 -14.08 3.71 -6.61
N VAL A 24 -13.74 3.40 -7.87
CA VAL A 24 -12.34 3.31 -8.33
C VAL A 24 -11.63 4.66 -8.23
N ALA A 25 -12.31 5.76 -8.57
CA ALA A 25 -11.74 7.09 -8.45
C ALA A 25 -11.47 7.49 -6.98
N ALA A 26 -12.34 7.12 -6.04
CA ALA A 26 -12.15 7.42 -4.62
C ALA A 26 -10.93 6.69 -4.01
N LEU A 27 -10.71 5.43 -4.42
CA LEU A 27 -9.53 4.64 -4.01
C LEU A 27 -8.21 5.23 -4.54
N ALA A 28 -8.23 5.83 -5.74
CA ALA A 28 -7.03 6.42 -6.34
C ALA A 28 -6.54 7.69 -5.62
N VAL A 29 -7.43 8.43 -4.94
CA VAL A 29 -7.05 9.68 -4.23
C VAL A 29 -6.47 9.38 -2.84
N ALA A 30 -6.87 8.29 -2.19
CA ALA A 30 -6.37 7.92 -0.86
C ALA A 30 -4.92 7.41 -0.85
N GLY A 31 -4.37 7.01 -2.01
CA GLY A 31 -2.99 6.54 -2.14
C GLY A 31 -1.96 7.65 -2.39
N CYS A 32 -2.39 8.88 -2.66
CA CYS A 32 -1.48 10.02 -2.84
C CYS A 32 -1.21 10.68 -1.48
N GLY A 33 -0.41 10.00 -0.65
CA GLY A 33 0.13 10.59 0.56
C GLY A 33 1.08 11.72 0.19
N ALA A 34 0.66 12.97 0.37
CA ALA A 34 1.57 14.11 0.31
C ALA A 34 2.59 13.99 1.45
N PRO A 35 3.89 14.25 1.20
CA PRO A 35 4.90 14.18 2.26
C PRO A 35 4.59 15.26 3.30
N THR A 36 4.15 14.83 4.47
CA THR A 36 4.05 15.69 5.65
C THR A 36 5.45 15.77 6.24
N THR A 37 6.05 16.95 6.23
CA THR A 37 7.32 17.20 6.91
C THR A 37 7.08 17.12 8.41
N GLU A 38 7.36 15.97 9.02
CA GLU A 38 7.44 15.83 10.48
C GLU A 38 8.77 16.38 10.99
N ALA A 39 8.71 17.11 12.11
CA ALA A 39 9.85 17.71 12.76
C ALA A 39 10.78 16.63 13.37
N GLU A 40 12.08 16.86 13.19
CA GLU A 40 13.18 15.97 13.57
C GLU A 40 13.24 15.77 15.09
N GLY A 41 12.67 14.67 15.58
CA GLY A 41 12.90 14.14 16.92
C GLY A 41 14.20 13.34 16.94
N GLY A 42 15.18 13.76 17.74
CA GLY A 42 16.51 13.18 17.81
C GLY A 42 16.50 11.65 17.99
N SER A 43 17.08 10.96 17.01
CA SER A 43 17.21 9.50 17.00
C SER A 43 18.32 9.04 17.95
N PRO A 44 18.12 7.98 18.75
CA PRO A 44 19.24 7.34 19.44
C PRO A 44 20.22 6.82 18.40
N ALA A 45 21.52 7.06 18.61
CA ALA A 45 22.59 6.60 17.73
C ALA A 45 22.69 5.06 17.78
N GLY A 46 21.85 4.39 17.00
CA GLY A 46 21.98 2.98 16.68
C GLY A 46 23.08 2.79 15.64
N THR A 47 23.93 1.78 15.84
CA THR A 47 24.91 1.36 14.84
C THR A 47 24.19 1.05 13.53
N VAL A 48 24.43 1.86 12.50
CA VAL A 48 23.89 1.62 11.15
C VAL A 48 24.57 0.36 10.62
N ALA A 49 23.80 -0.74 10.52
CA ALA A 49 24.28 -1.94 9.86
C ALA A 49 24.55 -1.62 8.39
N ALA A 50 25.71 -2.04 7.88
CA ALA A 50 26.09 -1.81 6.50
C ALA A 50 25.04 -2.42 5.55
N SER A 51 24.51 -1.60 4.64
CA SER A 51 23.53 -2.03 3.65
C SER A 51 24.11 -3.14 2.77
N ALA A 52 23.41 -4.28 2.72
CA ALA A 52 23.72 -5.35 1.77
C ALA A 52 23.50 -4.86 0.33
N PRO A 53 24.20 -5.44 -0.67
CA PRO A 53 24.01 -5.06 -2.06
C PRO A 53 22.55 -5.22 -2.47
N ALA A 54 22.04 -4.24 -3.22
CA ALA A 54 20.66 -4.18 -3.67
C ALA A 54 20.28 -5.46 -4.45
N ALA A 55 19.29 -6.19 -3.95
CA ALA A 55 18.74 -7.35 -4.64
C ALA A 55 17.82 -6.89 -5.78
N ALA A 56 18.09 -7.35 -7.00
CA ALA A 56 17.29 -7.01 -8.18
C ALA A 56 15.82 -7.42 -7.96
N GLY A 57 14.90 -6.49 -8.19
CA GLY A 57 13.46 -6.71 -8.01
C GLY A 57 12.93 -6.47 -6.59
N VAL A 58 13.79 -6.12 -5.62
CA VAL A 58 13.36 -5.73 -4.27
C VAL A 58 13.26 -4.20 -4.19
N PRO A 59 12.08 -3.63 -3.85
CA PRO A 59 11.93 -2.20 -3.61
C PRO A 59 12.91 -1.70 -2.54
N GLU A 60 13.48 -0.51 -2.72
CA GLU A 60 14.50 0.05 -1.82
C GLU A 60 14.07 0.06 -0.34
N VAL A 61 12.80 0.35 -0.07
CA VAL A 61 12.21 0.32 1.29
C VAL A 61 12.27 -1.07 1.95
N LEU A 62 12.42 -2.14 1.17
CA LEU A 62 12.55 -3.52 1.65
C LEU A 62 13.99 -4.05 1.53
N GLN A 63 14.99 -3.20 1.29
CA GLN A 63 16.40 -3.60 1.24
C GLN A 63 17.08 -3.43 2.60
N PHE A 64 16.52 -4.06 3.64
CA PHE A 64 17.13 -4.10 4.95
C PHE A 64 17.12 -5.51 5.54
N ASN A 65 17.98 -5.71 6.52
CA ASN A 65 17.95 -6.87 7.39
C ASN A 65 18.04 -6.37 8.83
N ALA A 66 17.39 -7.07 9.75
CA ALA A 66 17.42 -6.73 11.16
C ALA A 66 17.45 -7.99 12.03
N PRO A 67 18.17 -8.01 13.15
CA PRO A 67 18.07 -9.12 14.09
C PRO A 67 16.69 -9.16 14.76
N LEU A 68 16.19 -10.36 15.03
CA LEU A 68 14.96 -10.55 15.78
C LEU A 68 15.24 -10.62 17.29
N VAL A 69 14.30 -10.11 18.09
CA VAL A 69 14.30 -10.32 19.55
C VAL A 69 14.15 -11.81 19.82
N GLY A 70 15.05 -12.37 20.65
CA GLY A 70 15.11 -13.81 20.89
C GLY A 70 16.03 -14.59 19.94
N GLY A 71 16.66 -13.90 18.98
CA GLY A 71 17.66 -14.45 18.06
C GLY A 71 17.13 -14.71 16.65
N GLY A 72 18.06 -14.89 15.71
CA GLY A 72 17.78 -15.01 14.29
C GLY A 72 17.72 -13.66 13.56
N ASP A 73 17.52 -13.73 12.25
CA ASP A 73 17.53 -12.57 11.36
C ASP A 73 16.20 -12.44 10.59
N PHE A 74 15.75 -11.20 10.47
CA PHE A 74 14.64 -10.79 9.62
C PHE A 74 15.20 -10.20 8.32
N GLY A 75 14.85 -10.83 7.19
CA GLY A 75 15.12 -10.30 5.85
C GLY A 75 13.83 -9.80 5.20
N SER A 76 13.73 -8.48 4.98
CA SER A 76 12.50 -7.88 4.42
C SER A 76 12.24 -8.26 2.96
N ALA A 77 13.28 -8.66 2.22
CA ALA A 77 13.17 -9.07 0.82
C ALA A 77 12.28 -10.31 0.59
N THR A 78 12.08 -11.16 1.60
CA THR A 78 11.21 -12.34 1.50
C THR A 78 9.71 -11.96 1.39
N PHE A 79 9.38 -10.69 1.56
CA PHE A 79 7.99 -10.22 1.68
C PHE A 79 7.57 -9.20 0.60
N VAL A 80 8.31 -9.07 -0.50
CA VAL A 80 8.09 -8.06 -1.56
C VAL A 80 6.66 -8.03 -2.12
N ASP A 81 5.97 -9.17 -2.15
CA ASP A 81 4.61 -9.29 -2.69
C ASP A 81 3.55 -9.56 -1.61
N ARG A 82 3.85 -9.24 -0.35
CA ARG A 82 2.95 -9.50 0.78
C ARG A 82 2.56 -8.19 1.45
N PRO A 83 1.26 -7.97 1.75
CA PRO A 83 0.85 -6.83 2.54
C PRO A 83 1.46 -6.95 3.95
N MET A 84 2.16 -5.92 4.40
CA MET A 84 2.83 -5.86 5.69
C MET A 84 2.62 -4.51 6.37
N ALA A 85 2.63 -4.51 7.70
CA ALA A 85 2.66 -3.30 8.52
C ALA A 85 3.79 -3.42 9.55
N PHE A 86 4.58 -2.36 9.70
CA PHE A 86 5.61 -2.25 10.74
C PHE A 86 5.08 -1.37 11.88
N TRP A 87 5.06 -1.92 13.10
CA TRP A 87 4.69 -1.18 14.30
C TRP A 87 5.95 -0.88 15.12
N PHE A 88 6.28 0.41 15.20
CA PHE A 88 7.39 0.90 16.00
C PHE A 88 6.89 1.27 17.40
N TRP A 89 7.59 0.76 18.43
CA TRP A 89 7.25 0.96 19.83
C TRP A 89 8.54 1.12 20.65
N ALA A 90 8.41 1.67 21.86
CA ALA A 90 9.52 1.83 22.80
C ALA A 90 9.14 1.27 24.18
N PRO A 91 10.01 0.47 24.84
CA PRO A 91 9.82 0.06 26.22
C PRO A 91 9.94 1.26 27.17
N THR A 92 9.25 1.17 28.31
CA THR A 92 9.34 2.12 29.44
C THR A 92 10.41 1.72 30.43
#